data_AF-A0A6I9RXQ2-F1
#
_entry.id   AF-A0A6I9RXQ2-F1
#
_cell.length_a   1.000
_cell.length_b   1.000
_cell.length_c   1.000
_cell.angle_alpha   90.00
_cell.angle_beta   90.00
_cell.angle_gamma   90.00
#
_symmetry.space_group_name_H-M   'P 1'
#
loop_
_entity.id
_entity.type
_entity.pdbx_description
1 polymer ?
#
loop_
_entity_poly.entity_id
_entity_poly.type
_entity_poly.pdbx_seq_one_letter_code
_entity_poly.pdbx_strand_id
1 'polypeptide(L)'
;MASSNSTVTPSKLLHIDSIQTVAPGRMTKPGQSRRISVVAPVGLEILRSHLRIVLYYKKARESVLDVATRTRESLHAMMPDVPVLAGRLRRDSEGDGFWEVKFNDAGVRWVQASAEMTMSEFLESEERDGREAQLAYWVDVDQENPYYSALFYVQVTQFQGDGYSIGISCSVLLADPLFLTRFLKLWAQTHTQMLAHDQQTKNPIFHLSYFQRPGRLSRIKSTPLDSTPTKPITTTTILFKVARARVQGSPSYTKLATHCLKEVMQKMEGKTVANFSLIINDHAGELKVESCSTEGLAQSNETFNDAFSKVWWDELGIKDMAFSEANKPVHVSYHVVSPPDEGLVMVMLPSDREDSLDLIISTTIPKKI
;
A
#
# COMPACT_ATOMS: atom_id res chain seq x y z
N MET A 1 36.41 -36.42 22.23
CA MET A 1 35.98 -35.12 21.71
C MET A 1 34.78 -35.37 20.82
N ALA A 2 33.57 -35.11 21.32
CA ALA A 2 32.34 -35.23 20.53
C ALA A 2 31.88 -33.81 20.20
N SER A 3 31.85 -33.49 18.91
CA SER A 3 31.42 -32.19 18.40
C SER A 3 29.92 -31.99 18.59
N SER A 4 29.58 -30.79 19.04
CA SER A 4 28.26 -30.21 19.24
C SER A 4 27.20 -30.63 18.21
N ASN A 5 26.09 -31.17 18.71
CA ASN A 5 24.82 -31.20 18.01
C ASN A 5 24.34 -29.76 17.77
N SER A 6 24.42 -29.28 16.54
CA SER A 6 23.65 -28.11 16.10
C SER A 6 22.17 -28.50 16.09
N THR A 7 21.44 -28.17 17.15
CA THR A 7 19.98 -28.20 17.14
C THR A 7 19.48 -27.24 16.06
N VAL A 8 19.00 -27.79 14.95
CA VAL A 8 18.32 -27.02 13.89
C VAL A 8 17.02 -26.52 14.49
N THR A 9 16.93 -25.21 14.76
CA THR A 9 15.66 -24.59 15.18
C THR A 9 14.64 -24.80 14.05
N PRO A 10 13.43 -25.32 14.34
CA PRO A 10 12.41 -25.50 13.32
C PRO A 10 12.06 -24.15 12.70
N SER A 11 11.94 -24.11 11.37
CA SER A 11 11.64 -22.88 10.63
C SER A 11 10.26 -22.35 11.03
N LYS A 12 10.18 -21.05 11.31
CA LYS A 12 8.91 -20.39 11.60
C LYS A 12 8.18 -20.14 10.29
N LEU A 13 6.94 -20.56 10.19
CA LEU A 13 6.16 -20.48 8.95
C LEU A 13 5.10 -19.39 9.03
N LEU A 14 4.86 -18.70 7.90
CA LEU A 14 3.66 -17.93 7.65
C LEU A 14 2.73 -18.75 6.76
N HIS A 15 1.48 -18.85 7.17
CA HIS A 15 0.44 -19.59 6.47
C HIS A 15 -0.60 -18.64 5.92
N ILE A 16 -0.92 -18.79 4.64
CA ILE A 16 -2.13 -18.23 4.06
C ILE A 16 -3.23 -19.27 4.27
N ASP A 17 -4.24 -18.91 5.03
CA ASP A 17 -5.34 -19.78 5.44
C ASP A 17 -6.55 -19.64 4.50
N SER A 18 -6.79 -18.44 3.98
CA SER A 18 -7.85 -18.20 3.00
C SER A 18 -7.54 -17.01 2.10
N ILE A 19 -8.03 -17.07 0.86
CA ILE A 19 -8.04 -15.95 -0.09
C ILE A 19 -9.48 -15.79 -0.59
N GLN A 20 -10.05 -14.61 -0.38
CA GLN A 20 -11.41 -14.25 -0.74
C GLN A 20 -11.44 -12.90 -1.44
N THR A 21 -12.61 -12.48 -1.91
CA THR A 21 -12.84 -11.16 -2.48
C THR A 21 -13.95 -10.46 -1.71
N VAL A 22 -13.73 -9.21 -1.35
CA VAL A 22 -14.74 -8.32 -0.78
C VAL A 22 -15.28 -7.47 -1.92
N ALA A 23 -16.52 -7.72 -2.32
CA ALA A 23 -17.25 -6.92 -3.32
C ALA A 23 -17.98 -5.75 -2.63
N PRO A 24 -18.38 -4.69 -3.37
CA PRO A 24 -19.05 -3.53 -2.75
C PRO A 24 -20.42 -3.90 -2.18
N GLY A 25 -20.84 -3.23 -1.10
CA GLY A 25 -22.19 -3.38 -0.52
C GLY A 25 -23.32 -2.89 -1.41
N ARG A 26 -23.01 -2.08 -2.43
CA ARG A 26 -23.94 -1.57 -3.42
C ARG A 26 -23.25 -1.52 -4.78
N MET A 27 -24.00 -1.82 -5.83
CA MET A 27 -23.49 -1.75 -7.19
C MET A 27 -23.02 -0.33 -7.53
N THR A 28 -21.83 -0.24 -8.12
CA THR A 28 -21.33 1.02 -8.68
C THR A 28 -22.16 1.40 -9.90
N LYS A 29 -22.33 2.71 -10.14
CA LYS A 29 -23.03 3.17 -11.34
C LYS A 29 -22.30 2.68 -12.59
N PRO A 30 -23.00 2.10 -13.58
CA PRO A 30 -22.38 1.61 -14.81
C PRO A 30 -21.59 2.71 -15.53
N GLY A 31 -20.56 2.30 -16.26
CA GLY A 31 -19.79 3.19 -17.11
C GLY A 31 -18.66 3.96 -16.42
N GLN A 32 -18.64 4.01 -15.08
CA GLN A 32 -17.59 4.73 -14.36
C GLN A 32 -16.19 4.13 -14.54
N SER A 33 -15.20 4.99 -14.74
CA SER A 33 -13.78 4.66 -14.75
C SER A 33 -12.95 5.88 -14.35
N ARG A 34 -11.68 5.64 -14.02
CA ARG A 34 -10.67 6.68 -13.89
C ARG A 34 -9.63 6.48 -14.99
N ARG A 35 -9.47 7.49 -15.85
CA ARG A 35 -8.45 7.48 -16.90
C ARG A 35 -7.06 7.63 -16.29
N ILE A 36 -6.09 7.05 -16.98
CA ILE A 36 -4.67 7.14 -16.72
C ILE A 36 -3.99 7.62 -18.01
N SER A 37 -3.59 8.88 -18.04
CA SER A 37 -2.81 9.43 -19.15
C SER A 37 -1.36 9.02 -19.01
N VAL A 38 -0.81 8.42 -20.06
CA VAL A 38 0.58 7.96 -20.10
C VAL A 38 1.33 8.77 -21.16
N VAL A 39 2.29 9.58 -20.73
CA VAL A 39 3.11 10.41 -21.63
C VAL A 39 4.42 9.69 -21.94
N ALA A 40 4.66 9.38 -23.22
CA ALA A 40 5.73 8.51 -23.74
C ALA A 40 5.53 7.02 -23.38
N PRO A 41 6.22 6.04 -24.00
CA PRO A 41 6.01 4.64 -23.65
C PRO A 41 6.54 4.39 -22.22
N VAL A 42 5.68 4.55 -21.23
CA VAL A 42 5.99 4.17 -19.85
C VAL A 42 6.19 2.66 -19.83
N GLY A 43 7.33 2.24 -19.29
CA GLY A 43 7.64 0.82 -19.15
C GLY A 43 6.55 0.12 -18.36
N LEU A 44 6.17 -1.10 -18.80
CA LEU A 44 5.18 -1.93 -18.11
C LEU A 44 5.59 -2.30 -16.67
N GLU A 45 6.82 -1.96 -16.27
CA GLU A 45 7.32 -2.11 -14.90
C GLU A 45 6.57 -1.24 -13.88
N ILE A 46 5.98 -0.11 -14.29
CA ILE A 46 5.14 0.70 -13.38
C ILE A 46 3.92 -0.09 -12.88
N LEU A 47 3.45 -1.09 -13.64
CA LEU A 47 2.33 -1.96 -13.27
C LEU A 47 2.64 -2.82 -12.04
N ARG A 48 3.93 -3.08 -11.77
CA ARG A 48 4.40 -3.80 -10.58
C ARG A 48 4.57 -2.90 -9.36
N SER A 49 4.56 -1.59 -9.56
CA SER A 49 4.77 -0.63 -8.48
C SER A 49 3.55 -0.58 -7.56
N HIS A 50 3.79 -0.73 -6.27
CA HIS A 50 2.74 -0.78 -5.26
C HIS A 50 3.19 -0.17 -3.94
N LEU A 51 2.22 0.40 -3.23
CA LEU A 51 2.34 0.75 -1.83
C LEU A 51 2.13 -0.49 -0.98
N ARG A 52 2.89 -0.59 0.10
CA ARG A 52 2.72 -1.57 1.17
C ARG A 52 2.66 -0.86 2.51
N ILE A 53 1.63 -1.17 3.29
CA ILE A 53 1.48 -0.71 4.66
C ILE A 53 1.25 -1.94 5.55
N VAL A 54 1.94 -2.04 6.68
CA VAL A 54 1.62 -3.07 7.69
C VAL A 54 1.35 -2.39 9.02
N LEU A 55 0.14 -2.59 9.53
CA LEU A 55 -0.33 -2.08 10.82
C LEU A 55 -0.27 -3.23 11.84
N TYR A 56 0.44 -3.05 12.95
CA TYR A 56 0.59 -4.07 13.99
C TYR A 56 -0.25 -3.71 15.20
N TYR A 57 -1.08 -4.64 15.67
CA TYR A 57 -1.98 -4.43 16.80
C TYR A 57 -1.74 -5.47 17.88
N LYS A 58 -1.78 -5.02 19.13
CA LYS A 58 -1.82 -5.94 20.26
C LYS A 58 -3.12 -6.72 20.23
N LYS A 59 -3.06 -7.94 20.74
CA LYS A 59 -4.25 -8.76 20.93
C LYS A 59 -5.24 -8.04 21.85
N ALA A 60 -6.43 -7.75 21.33
CA ALA A 60 -7.54 -7.20 22.10
C ALA A 60 -8.27 -8.33 22.87
N ARG A 61 -9.32 -7.97 23.62
CA ARG A 61 -10.20 -8.97 24.27
C ARG A 61 -10.90 -9.89 23.25
N GLU A 62 -11.13 -9.37 22.06
CA GLU A 62 -11.81 -10.05 20.96
C GLU A 62 -10.88 -11.05 20.26
N SER A 63 -11.44 -12.11 19.67
CA SER A 63 -10.64 -13.02 18.89
C SER A 63 -10.18 -12.35 17.58
N VAL A 64 -8.98 -12.70 17.09
CA VAL A 64 -8.48 -12.16 15.82
C VAL A 64 -9.40 -12.55 14.65
N LEU A 65 -10.11 -13.67 14.77
CA LEU A 65 -11.12 -14.07 13.80
C LEU A 65 -12.32 -13.10 13.78
N ASP A 66 -12.79 -12.67 14.95
CA ASP A 66 -13.87 -11.68 15.04
C ASP A 66 -13.40 -10.35 14.44
N VAL A 67 -12.20 -9.90 14.79
CA VAL A 67 -11.60 -8.69 14.22
C VAL A 67 -11.53 -8.79 12.69
N ALA A 68 -11.02 -9.89 12.14
CA ALA A 68 -10.95 -10.11 10.70
C ALA A 68 -12.34 -10.05 10.04
N THR A 69 -13.31 -10.73 10.64
CA THR A 69 -14.69 -10.80 10.14
C THR A 69 -15.34 -9.41 10.10
N ARG A 70 -15.26 -8.68 11.21
CA ARG A 70 -15.85 -7.35 11.36
C ARG A 70 -15.18 -6.29 10.49
N THR A 71 -13.85 -6.37 10.39
CA THR A 71 -13.05 -5.49 9.53
C THR A 71 -13.42 -5.72 8.06
N ARG A 72 -13.59 -6.99 7.64
CA ARG A 72 -14.09 -7.35 6.32
C ARG A 72 -15.49 -6.81 6.03
N GLU A 73 -16.44 -6.93 6.97
CA GLU A 73 -17.80 -6.39 6.82
C GLU A 73 -17.82 -4.87 6.66
N SER A 74 -17.04 -4.16 7.47
CA SER A 74 -16.91 -2.70 7.34
C SER A 74 -16.25 -2.26 6.04
N LEU A 75 -15.33 -3.07 5.49
CA LEU A 75 -14.74 -2.81 4.17
C LEU A 75 -15.80 -2.93 3.06
N HIS A 76 -16.63 -3.98 3.13
CA HIS A 76 -17.76 -4.16 2.23
C HIS A 76 -18.74 -2.97 2.27
N ALA A 77 -19.06 -2.51 3.49
CA ALA A 77 -19.98 -1.40 3.71
C ALA A 77 -19.47 -0.06 3.17
N MET A 78 -18.18 0.26 3.34
CA MET A 78 -17.62 1.54 2.88
C MET A 78 -17.24 1.56 1.39
N MET A 79 -17.07 0.39 0.76
CA MET A 79 -16.60 0.30 -0.64
C MET A 79 -17.40 1.09 -1.69
N PRO A 80 -18.73 1.27 -1.57
CA PRO A 80 -19.47 2.15 -2.46
C PRO A 80 -19.00 3.61 -2.48
N ASP A 81 -18.33 4.09 -1.42
CA ASP A 81 -17.85 5.47 -1.31
C ASP A 81 -16.49 5.67 -1.98
N VAL A 82 -15.77 4.59 -2.29
CA VAL A 82 -14.49 4.59 -3.03
C VAL A 82 -14.43 3.45 -4.06
N PRO A 83 -15.31 3.48 -5.08
CA PRO A 83 -15.51 2.37 -6.02
C PRO A 83 -14.26 2.03 -6.84
N VAL A 84 -13.33 2.98 -6.98
CA VAL A 84 -12.04 2.77 -7.65
C VAL A 84 -11.27 1.57 -7.07
N LEU A 85 -11.34 1.34 -5.75
CA LEU A 85 -10.62 0.26 -5.06
C LEU A 85 -11.10 -1.14 -5.47
N ALA A 86 -12.35 -1.24 -5.90
CA ALA A 86 -12.95 -2.48 -6.39
C ALA A 86 -12.80 -2.65 -7.91
N GLY A 87 -12.08 -1.74 -8.58
CA GLY A 87 -11.92 -1.74 -10.03
C GLY A 87 -10.81 -2.64 -10.55
N ARG A 88 -10.66 -2.67 -11.89
CA ARG A 88 -9.59 -3.39 -12.60
C ARG A 88 -8.96 -2.51 -13.66
N LEU A 89 -7.67 -2.74 -13.88
CA LEU A 89 -6.93 -2.02 -14.91
C LEU A 89 -7.30 -2.58 -16.29
N ARG A 90 -7.56 -1.70 -17.25
CA ARG A 90 -7.86 -2.05 -18.64
C ARG A 90 -7.08 -1.10 -19.55
N ARG A 91 -6.68 -1.61 -20.72
CA ARG A 91 -6.27 -0.74 -21.84
C ARG A 91 -7.53 -0.11 -22.42
N ASP A 92 -7.49 1.18 -22.71
CA ASP A 92 -8.62 1.87 -23.31
C ASP A 92 -9.02 1.17 -24.63
N SER A 93 -10.31 0.93 -24.80
CA SER A 93 -10.86 0.24 -25.98
C SER A 93 -10.77 1.07 -27.25
N GLU A 94 -10.57 2.39 -27.13
CA GLU A 94 -10.52 3.31 -28.27
C GLU A 94 -9.16 3.37 -28.98
N GLY A 95 -8.15 2.64 -28.51
CA GLY A 95 -6.87 2.45 -29.23
C GLY A 95 -5.85 3.58 -29.09
N ASP A 96 -6.16 4.64 -28.34
CA ASP A 96 -5.32 5.82 -28.15
C ASP A 96 -4.13 5.63 -27.20
N GLY A 97 -3.90 4.42 -26.69
CA GLY A 97 -2.78 4.11 -25.77
C GLY A 97 -3.02 4.51 -24.31
N PHE A 98 -4.22 4.99 -23.96
CA PHE A 98 -4.61 5.28 -22.59
C PHE A 98 -4.87 4.01 -21.78
N TRP A 99 -4.63 4.11 -20.48
CA TRP A 99 -5.02 3.09 -19.50
C TRP A 99 -6.20 3.61 -18.68
N GLU A 100 -7.02 2.73 -18.14
CA GLU A 100 -8.08 3.13 -17.21
C GLU A 100 -8.25 2.11 -16.09
N VAL A 101 -8.67 2.59 -14.93
CA VAL A 101 -9.24 1.73 -13.89
C VAL A 101 -10.75 1.72 -14.07
N LYS A 102 -11.30 0.60 -14.54
CA LYS A 102 -12.75 0.42 -14.68
C LYS A 102 -13.37 0.06 -13.34
N PHE A 103 -14.44 0.76 -12.94
CA PHE A 103 -15.11 0.48 -11.67
C PHE A 103 -16.16 -0.62 -11.91
N ASN A 104 -15.68 -1.86 -11.92
CA ASN A 104 -16.45 -3.05 -12.32
C ASN A 104 -16.86 -3.94 -11.14
N ASP A 105 -16.79 -3.43 -9.92
CA ASP A 105 -17.16 -4.13 -8.69
C ASP A 105 -16.46 -5.49 -8.49
N ALA A 106 -15.32 -5.70 -9.16
CA ALA A 106 -14.53 -6.93 -9.05
C ALA A 106 -13.91 -7.11 -7.66
N GLY A 107 -13.95 -6.06 -6.83
CA GLY A 107 -13.69 -6.11 -5.40
C GLY A 107 -12.22 -6.11 -5.03
N VAL A 108 -12.00 -6.03 -3.71
CA VAL A 108 -10.70 -6.05 -3.03
C VAL A 108 -10.34 -7.48 -2.67
N ARG A 109 -9.07 -7.87 -2.80
CA ARG A 109 -8.62 -9.18 -2.36
C ARG A 109 -8.43 -9.20 -0.85
N TRP A 110 -9.06 -10.17 -0.19
CA TRP A 110 -9.00 -10.37 1.24
C TRP A 110 -8.23 -11.65 1.57
N VAL A 111 -7.20 -11.56 2.38
CA VAL A 111 -6.31 -12.67 2.72
C VAL A 111 -6.35 -12.86 4.24
N GLN A 112 -6.58 -14.08 4.69
CA GLN A 112 -6.40 -14.45 6.09
C GLN A 112 -5.16 -15.32 6.23
N ALA A 113 -4.37 -15.04 7.25
CA ALA A 113 -3.11 -15.71 7.47
C ALA A 113 -2.81 -15.91 8.95
N SER A 114 -1.89 -16.82 9.25
CA SER A 114 -1.36 -17.08 10.58
C SER A 114 0.16 -17.21 10.54
N ALA A 115 0.84 -16.76 11.59
CA ALA A 115 2.30 -16.86 11.71
C ALA A 115 2.67 -17.77 12.90
N GLU A 116 3.61 -18.69 12.70
CA GLU A 116 4.15 -19.58 13.73
C GLU A 116 5.22 -18.89 14.60
N MET A 117 4.97 -17.63 14.97
CA MET A 117 5.80 -16.82 15.87
C MET A 117 4.96 -15.74 16.56
N THR A 118 5.50 -15.15 17.63
CA THR A 118 4.85 -14.01 18.30
C THR A 118 5.10 -12.73 17.50
N MET A 119 4.21 -11.75 17.65
CA MET A 119 4.37 -10.43 17.04
C MET A 119 5.56 -9.69 17.64
N SER A 120 5.78 -9.83 18.95
CA SER A 120 6.92 -9.22 19.64
C SER A 120 8.23 -9.76 19.09
N GLU A 121 8.34 -11.08 18.90
CA GLU A 121 9.49 -11.71 18.28
C GLU A 121 9.70 -11.23 16.83
N PHE A 122 8.63 -11.10 16.05
CA PHE A 122 8.72 -10.58 14.69
C PHE A 122 9.26 -9.14 14.66
N LEU A 123 8.77 -8.28 15.56
CA LEU A 123 9.14 -6.87 15.62
C LEU A 123 10.56 -6.63 16.13
N GLU A 124 11.08 -7.51 16.99
CA GLU A 124 12.43 -7.47 17.54
C GLU A 124 13.49 -8.08 16.60
N SER A 125 13.08 -8.80 15.56
CA SER A 125 13.98 -9.45 14.61
C SER A 125 14.74 -8.44 13.74
N GLU A 126 16.06 -8.58 13.62
CA GLU A 126 16.87 -7.78 12.67
C GLU A 126 16.50 -8.03 11.20
N GLU A 127 15.91 -9.19 10.91
CA GLU A 127 15.46 -9.56 9.56
C GLU A 127 14.03 -9.11 9.24
N ARG A 128 13.34 -8.44 10.18
CA ARG A 128 11.96 -7.96 10.05
C ARG A 128 11.70 -7.30 8.70
N ASP A 129 12.57 -6.37 8.32
CA ASP A 129 12.50 -5.59 7.09
C ASP A 129 12.46 -6.48 5.83
N GLY A 130 13.20 -7.59 5.81
CA GLY A 130 13.19 -8.55 4.70
C GLY A 130 11.98 -9.51 4.70
N ARG A 131 11.30 -9.65 5.85
CA ARG A 131 10.19 -10.59 6.06
C ARG A 131 8.81 -9.92 5.97
N GLU A 132 8.75 -8.61 6.19
CA GLU A 132 7.50 -7.84 6.25
C GLU A 132 6.69 -7.87 4.95
N ALA A 133 7.34 -8.11 3.81
CA ALA A 133 6.66 -8.37 2.54
C ALA A 133 5.65 -9.53 2.61
N GLN A 134 5.88 -10.52 3.48
CA GLN A 134 5.01 -11.68 3.65
C GLN A 134 3.74 -11.33 4.46
N LEU A 135 3.74 -10.21 5.18
CA LEU A 135 2.58 -9.75 5.96
C LEU A 135 1.59 -8.92 5.13
N ALA A 136 1.94 -8.57 3.89
CA ALA A 136 1.09 -7.84 2.98
C ALA A 136 1.11 -8.49 1.59
N TYR A 137 0.32 -9.56 1.45
CA TYR A 137 0.22 -10.34 0.22
C TYR A 137 -0.01 -9.45 -1.01
N TRP A 138 0.73 -9.75 -2.07
CA TRP A 138 0.65 -9.06 -3.33
C TRP A 138 0.93 -10.03 -4.47
N VAL A 139 0.21 -9.85 -5.57
CA VAL A 139 0.49 -10.50 -6.85
C VAL A 139 0.60 -9.37 -7.86
N ASP A 140 1.72 -9.36 -8.60
CA ASP A 140 1.98 -8.36 -9.62
C ASP A 140 0.88 -8.33 -10.68
N VAL A 141 0.60 -7.14 -11.19
CA VAL A 141 -0.35 -6.96 -12.28
C VAL A 141 0.17 -7.69 -13.52
N ASP A 142 -0.69 -8.51 -14.11
CA ASP A 142 -0.42 -9.23 -15.35
C ASP A 142 -0.33 -8.19 -16.48
N GLN A 143 0.79 -8.18 -17.20
CA GLN A 143 1.04 -7.20 -18.26
C GLN A 143 0.21 -7.49 -19.53
N GLU A 144 -0.12 -8.76 -19.76
CA GLU A 144 -0.92 -9.22 -20.89
C GLU A 144 -2.41 -9.10 -20.57
N ASN A 145 -2.80 -9.51 -19.36
CA ASN A 145 -4.19 -9.55 -18.92
C ASN A 145 -4.45 -8.79 -17.59
N PRO A 146 -4.16 -7.48 -17.54
CA PRO A 146 -4.25 -6.66 -16.32
C PRO A 146 -5.68 -6.59 -15.76
N TYR A 147 -6.68 -6.86 -16.59
CA TYR A 147 -8.09 -6.89 -16.21
C TYR A 147 -8.41 -7.96 -15.16
N TYR A 148 -7.63 -9.04 -15.09
CA TYR A 148 -7.83 -10.10 -14.08
C TYR A 148 -7.04 -9.87 -12.78
N SER A 149 -6.15 -8.88 -12.75
CA SER A 149 -5.34 -8.57 -11.58
C SER A 149 -6.09 -7.66 -10.61
N ALA A 150 -6.23 -8.10 -9.36
CA ALA A 150 -6.68 -7.21 -8.29
C ALA A 150 -5.62 -6.13 -8.04
N LEU A 151 -6.07 -4.90 -7.77
CA LEU A 151 -5.19 -3.74 -7.56
C LEU A 151 -5.06 -3.35 -6.08
N PHE A 152 -5.83 -4.00 -5.20
CA PHE A 152 -5.86 -3.74 -3.77
C PHE A 152 -6.04 -5.05 -3.00
N TYR A 153 -5.18 -5.26 -2.01
CA TYR A 153 -5.14 -6.43 -1.15
C TYR A 153 -5.15 -5.99 0.30
N VAL A 154 -5.93 -6.69 1.11
CA VAL A 154 -5.87 -6.62 2.58
C VAL A 154 -5.56 -8.01 3.10
N GLN A 155 -4.56 -8.11 3.97
CA GLN A 155 -4.18 -9.32 4.67
C GLN A 155 -4.35 -9.11 6.18
N VAL A 156 -5.05 -10.02 6.85
CA VAL A 156 -5.08 -10.07 8.31
C VAL A 156 -4.28 -11.28 8.76
N THR A 157 -3.18 -11.03 9.47
CA THR A 157 -2.29 -12.10 9.98
C THR A 157 -2.38 -12.21 11.48
N GLN A 158 -2.77 -13.39 11.97
CA GLN A 158 -2.74 -13.71 13.39
C GLN A 158 -1.35 -14.22 13.81
N PHE A 159 -0.73 -13.56 14.78
CA PHE A 159 0.50 -14.06 15.43
C PHE A 159 0.16 -14.97 16.60
N GLN A 160 1.14 -15.75 17.06
CA GLN A 160 1.00 -16.58 18.25
C GLN A 160 0.92 -15.71 19.51
N GLY A 161 -0.23 -15.73 20.17
CA GLY A 161 -0.39 -15.30 21.56
C GLY A 161 -0.58 -13.79 21.80
N ASP A 162 0.15 -12.92 21.10
CA ASP A 162 0.34 -11.53 21.54
C ASP A 162 -0.17 -10.43 20.58
N GLY A 163 -0.52 -10.76 19.34
CA GLY A 163 -0.99 -9.74 18.39
C GLY A 163 -1.48 -10.24 17.05
N TYR A 164 -1.81 -9.28 16.20
CA TYR A 164 -2.17 -9.47 14.78
C TYR A 164 -1.66 -8.29 13.95
N SER A 165 -1.55 -8.47 12.64
CA SER A 165 -1.30 -7.37 11.71
C SER A 165 -2.38 -7.25 10.64
N ILE A 166 -2.54 -6.04 10.12
CA ILE A 166 -3.30 -5.74 8.91
C ILE A 166 -2.29 -5.22 7.87
N GLY A 167 -1.96 -6.06 6.90
CA GLY A 167 -1.14 -5.70 5.75
C GLY A 167 -2.00 -5.24 4.58
N ILE A 168 -1.57 -4.19 3.90
CA ILE A 168 -2.26 -3.60 2.76
C ILE A 168 -1.27 -3.44 1.63
N SER A 169 -1.61 -3.99 0.47
CA SER A 169 -0.84 -3.81 -0.77
C SER A 169 -1.74 -3.20 -1.83
N CYS A 170 -1.31 -2.10 -2.43
CA CYS A 170 -2.14 -1.31 -3.35
C CYS A 170 -1.29 -0.81 -4.53
N SER A 171 -1.75 -0.98 -5.77
CA SER A 171 -1.07 -0.42 -6.93
C SER A 171 -0.94 1.11 -6.81
N VAL A 172 0.22 1.66 -7.17
CA VAL A 172 0.41 3.13 -7.21
C VAL A 172 -0.45 3.80 -8.29
N LEU A 173 -0.94 3.02 -9.26
CA LEU A 173 -1.91 3.47 -10.27
C LEU A 173 -3.34 3.56 -9.71
N LEU A 174 -3.57 2.97 -8.53
CA LEU A 174 -4.84 2.97 -7.83
C LEU A 174 -4.89 4.06 -6.75
N ALA A 175 -3.86 4.14 -5.92
CA ALA A 175 -3.80 5.10 -4.83
C ALA A 175 -2.35 5.55 -4.57
N ASP A 176 -2.20 6.81 -4.16
CA ASP A 176 -1.00 7.30 -3.51
C ASP A 176 -1.17 7.27 -1.97
N PRO A 177 -0.11 7.55 -1.20
CA PRO A 177 -0.17 7.62 0.26
C PRO A 177 -1.27 8.50 0.87
N LEU A 178 -1.59 9.66 0.29
CA LEU A 178 -2.65 10.54 0.83
C LEU A 178 -4.02 9.93 0.61
N PHE A 179 -4.27 9.40 -0.59
CA PHE A 179 -5.50 8.67 -0.86
C PHE A 179 -5.68 7.51 0.12
N LEU A 180 -4.63 6.71 0.28
CA LEU A 180 -4.66 5.52 1.13
C LEU A 180 -4.93 5.88 2.59
N THR A 181 -4.31 6.97 3.08
CA THR A 181 -4.57 7.52 4.41
C THR A 181 -6.04 7.92 4.60
N ARG A 182 -6.61 8.66 3.65
CA ARG A 182 -8.03 9.08 3.70
C ARG A 182 -8.97 7.88 3.68
N PHE A 183 -8.68 6.89 2.82
CA PHE A 183 -9.41 5.62 2.79
C PHE A 183 -9.36 4.90 4.15
N LEU A 184 -8.18 4.78 4.77
CA LEU A 184 -8.05 4.13 6.07
C LEU A 184 -8.83 4.85 7.16
N LYS A 185 -8.83 6.20 7.15
CA LYS A 185 -9.65 7.02 8.05
C LYS A 185 -11.14 6.72 7.87
N LEU A 186 -11.62 6.75 6.63
CA LEU A 186 -13.02 6.46 6.31
C LEU A 186 -13.42 5.03 6.71
N TRP A 187 -12.54 4.07 6.46
CA TRP A 187 -12.79 2.67 6.81
C TRP A 187 -12.86 2.46 8.32
N ALA A 188 -11.91 3.01 9.09
CA ALA A 188 -11.92 2.94 10.55
C ALA A 188 -13.15 3.64 11.16
N GLN A 189 -13.57 4.78 10.59
CA GLN A 189 -14.79 5.49 10.98
C GLN A 189 -16.03 4.63 10.73
N THR A 190 -16.16 4.05 9.53
CA THR A 190 -17.27 3.16 9.17
C THR A 190 -17.33 1.95 10.09
N HIS A 191 -16.17 1.34 10.36
CA HIS A 191 -16.05 0.22 11.29
C HIS A 191 -16.57 0.58 12.69
N THR A 192 -16.13 1.72 13.23
CA THR A 192 -16.55 2.21 14.55
C THR A 192 -18.05 2.50 14.59
N GLN A 193 -18.61 3.10 13.54
CA GLN A 193 -20.04 3.36 13.44
C GLN A 193 -20.87 2.06 13.41
N MET A 194 -20.42 1.05 12.65
CA MET A 194 -21.11 -0.24 12.60
C MET A 194 -21.10 -0.96 13.95
N LEU A 195 -19.98 -0.90 14.69
CA LEU A 195 -19.88 -1.43 16.05
C LEU A 195 -20.85 -0.74 17.00
N ALA A 196 -20.94 0.60 16.95
CA ALA A 196 -21.80 1.38 17.84
C ALA A 196 -23.30 1.10 17.64
N HIS A 197 -23.72 0.69 16.45
CA HIS A 197 -25.13 0.49 16.09
C HIS A 197 -25.57 -1.00 16.06
N ASP A 198 -24.73 -1.96 16.50
CA ASP A 198 -24.96 -3.41 16.36
C ASP A 198 -25.38 -3.81 14.93
N GLN A 199 -24.89 -3.09 13.92
CA GLN A 199 -25.21 -3.33 12.50
C GLN A 199 -24.41 -4.49 11.90
N GLN A 200 -23.74 -5.27 12.74
CA GLN A 200 -22.86 -6.33 12.35
C GLN A 200 -23.63 -7.65 12.25
N THR A 201 -23.28 -8.47 11.25
CA THR A 201 -23.97 -9.75 11.15
C THR A 201 -23.50 -10.65 12.28
N LYS A 202 -24.42 -11.08 13.16
CA LYS A 202 -24.08 -11.93 14.32
C LYS A 202 -23.50 -13.28 13.91
N ASN A 203 -23.74 -13.70 12.66
CA ASN A 203 -23.19 -14.89 12.02
C ASN A 203 -23.05 -14.64 10.51
N PRO A 204 -21.90 -14.18 9.99
CA PRO A 204 -21.72 -14.04 8.55
C PRO A 204 -21.68 -15.43 7.94
N ILE A 205 -22.77 -15.80 7.28
CA ILE A 205 -23.04 -17.12 6.68
C ILE A 205 -21.94 -17.53 5.67
N PHE A 206 -21.11 -16.58 5.20
CA PHE A 206 -20.06 -16.78 4.20
C PHE A 206 -18.63 -16.54 4.74
N HIS A 207 -18.41 -16.65 6.05
CA HIS A 207 -17.04 -16.73 6.58
C HIS A 207 -16.56 -18.19 6.57
N LEU A 208 -15.64 -18.51 5.64
CA LEU A 208 -15.04 -19.85 5.50
C LEU A 208 -14.42 -20.35 6.82
N SER A 209 -13.98 -19.43 7.69
CA SER A 209 -13.45 -19.75 9.01
C SER A 209 -14.45 -20.48 9.91
N TYR A 210 -15.76 -20.21 9.80
CA TYR A 210 -16.80 -20.94 10.56
C TYR A 210 -17.05 -22.35 10.03
N PHE A 211 -16.64 -22.64 8.80
CA PHE A 211 -16.75 -23.97 8.19
C PHE A 211 -15.45 -24.77 8.28
N GLN A 212 -14.42 -24.24 8.96
CA GLN A 212 -13.21 -25.00 9.22
C GLN A 212 -13.54 -26.17 10.15
N ARG A 213 -13.13 -27.38 9.75
CA ARG A 213 -13.32 -28.57 10.58
C ARG A 213 -12.44 -28.46 11.83
N PRO A 214 -12.98 -28.69 13.04
CA PRO A 214 -12.16 -28.73 14.25
C PRO A 214 -10.95 -29.65 14.06
N GLY A 215 -9.75 -29.12 14.29
CA GLY A 215 -8.48 -29.86 14.15
C GLY A 215 -7.84 -29.86 12.76
N ARG A 216 -8.40 -29.18 11.74
CA ARG A 216 -7.79 -29.09 10.41
C ARG A 216 -7.68 -27.62 9.94
N LEU A 217 -6.51 -27.02 10.12
CA LEU A 217 -6.18 -25.73 9.52
C LEU A 217 -6.15 -25.87 8.00
N SER A 218 -6.95 -25.08 7.28
CA SER A 218 -6.90 -25.04 5.82
C SER A 218 -5.76 -24.13 5.38
N ARG A 219 -4.53 -24.64 5.34
CA ARG A 219 -3.37 -23.87 4.84
C ARG A 219 -3.32 -23.99 3.32
N ILE A 220 -3.53 -22.88 2.61
CA ILE A 220 -3.41 -22.78 1.14
C ILE A 220 -1.93 -22.75 0.73
N LYS A 221 -1.14 -21.93 1.44
CA LYS A 221 0.29 -21.75 1.18
C LYS A 221 1.01 -21.57 2.51
N SER A 222 2.17 -22.21 2.65
CA SER A 222 3.07 -22.01 3.79
C SER A 222 4.40 -21.51 3.25
N THR A 223 4.87 -20.38 3.75
CA THR A 223 6.19 -19.83 3.43
C THR A 223 7.03 -19.78 4.69
N PRO A 224 8.26 -20.32 4.68
CA PRO A 224 9.14 -20.11 5.81
C PRO A 224 9.51 -18.63 5.90
N LEU A 225 9.29 -18.05 7.08
CA LEU A 225 9.72 -16.69 7.39
C LEU A 225 11.25 -16.58 7.44
N ASP A 226 11.93 -17.70 7.71
CA ASP A 226 13.39 -17.76 7.85
C ASP A 226 14.15 -18.22 6.58
N SER A 227 13.46 -18.69 5.53
CA SER A 227 14.12 -19.36 4.38
C SER A 227 13.93 -18.68 3.02
N THR A 228 13.09 -17.65 2.93
CA THR A 228 13.07 -16.83 1.72
C THR A 228 14.34 -16.01 1.71
N PRO A 229 15.18 -16.02 0.64
CA PRO A 229 16.28 -15.09 0.56
C PRO A 229 15.71 -13.70 0.81
N THR A 230 16.19 -13.06 1.86
CA THR A 230 15.97 -11.66 2.18
C THR A 230 16.12 -10.91 0.87
N LYS A 231 15.01 -10.55 0.22
CA LYS A 231 15.00 -9.41 -0.68
C LYS A 231 14.82 -8.26 0.29
N PRO A 232 15.92 -7.67 0.80
CA PRO A 232 15.79 -6.50 1.66
C PRO A 232 14.93 -5.49 0.93
N ILE A 233 14.23 -4.65 1.68
CA ILE A 233 13.55 -3.48 1.10
C ILE A 233 14.54 -2.80 0.16
N THR A 234 14.31 -2.91 -1.14
CA THR A 234 15.25 -2.48 -2.17
C THR A 234 15.14 -1.00 -2.45
N THR A 235 14.22 -0.31 -1.79
CA THR A 235 13.87 1.08 -2.05
C THR A 235 13.91 1.93 -0.77
N THR A 236 14.19 3.20 -0.94
CA THR A 236 14.08 4.21 0.13
C THR A 236 13.10 5.27 -0.35
N THR A 237 12.10 5.58 0.47
CA THR A 237 11.10 6.62 0.17
C THR A 237 11.18 7.76 1.18
N ILE A 238 11.18 9.00 0.68
CA ILE A 238 11.06 10.21 1.49
C ILE A 238 9.83 11.00 1.04
N LEU A 239 9.11 11.57 2.00
CA LEU A 239 8.05 12.53 1.76
C LEU A 239 8.58 13.96 1.92
N PHE A 240 8.20 14.83 1.00
CA PHE A 240 8.46 16.26 1.02
C PHE A 240 7.14 17.00 1.03
N LYS A 241 6.99 17.96 1.94
CA LYS A 241 5.97 19.00 1.84
C LYS A 241 6.56 20.18 1.08
N VAL A 242 5.80 20.67 0.11
CA VAL A 242 6.18 21.79 -0.75
C VAL A 242 5.24 22.94 -0.50
N ALA A 243 5.77 24.01 0.09
CA ALA A 243 5.04 25.25 0.32
C ALA A 243 4.92 26.06 -0.97
N ARG A 244 3.88 25.81 -1.79
CA ARG A 244 3.78 26.39 -3.14
C ARG A 244 3.80 27.92 -3.16
N ALA A 245 3.29 28.57 -2.11
CA ALA A 245 3.31 30.03 -1.98
C ALA A 245 4.74 30.61 -1.93
N ARG A 246 5.73 29.80 -1.54
CA ARG A 246 7.15 30.21 -1.47
C ARG A 246 7.94 29.88 -2.75
N VAL A 247 7.30 29.24 -3.72
CA VAL A 247 7.93 28.82 -4.97
C VAL A 247 7.73 29.89 -6.03
N GLN A 248 8.82 30.49 -6.51
CA GLN A 248 8.77 31.52 -7.54
C GLN A 248 8.48 30.90 -8.92
N GLY A 249 7.60 31.54 -9.70
CA GLY A 249 7.31 31.17 -11.09
C GLY A 249 6.71 29.77 -11.25
N SER A 250 5.46 29.56 -10.83
CA SER A 250 4.63 28.34 -10.98
C SER A 250 5.29 27.15 -11.72
N PRO A 251 6.26 26.44 -11.10
CA PRO A 251 7.04 25.46 -11.82
C PRO A 251 6.18 24.23 -12.13
N SER A 252 6.54 23.53 -13.20
CA SER A 252 5.90 22.26 -13.53
C SER A 252 6.15 21.22 -12.44
N TYR A 253 5.25 20.23 -12.33
CA TYR A 253 5.42 19.12 -11.39
C TYR A 253 6.69 18.33 -11.67
N THR A 254 7.10 18.19 -12.94
CA THR A 254 8.37 17.58 -13.33
C THR A 254 9.56 18.26 -12.67
N LYS A 255 9.62 19.60 -12.65
CA LYS A 255 10.70 20.34 -12.01
C LYS A 255 10.74 20.10 -10.49
N LEU A 256 9.59 20.17 -9.83
CA LEU A 256 9.49 19.89 -8.38
C LEU A 256 9.91 18.46 -8.05
N ALA A 257 9.47 17.49 -8.85
CA ALA A 257 9.83 16.08 -8.72
C ALA A 257 11.34 15.85 -8.90
N THR A 258 11.94 16.46 -9.92
CA THR A 258 13.39 16.39 -10.16
C THR A 258 14.19 16.99 -9.00
N HIS A 259 13.72 18.09 -8.41
CA HIS A 259 14.37 18.68 -7.23
C HIS A 259 14.38 17.71 -6.05
N CYS A 260 13.22 17.14 -5.68
CA CYS A 260 13.14 16.14 -4.61
C CYS A 260 14.03 14.93 -4.90
N LEU A 261 14.02 14.42 -6.14
CA LEU A 261 14.83 13.28 -6.54
C LEU A 261 16.34 13.54 -6.37
N LYS A 262 16.83 14.70 -6.83
CA LYS A 262 18.22 15.11 -6.64
C LYS A 262 18.58 15.22 -5.15
N GLU A 263 17.70 15.78 -4.34
CA GLU A 263 17.92 15.90 -2.90
C GLU A 263 18.06 14.52 -2.22
N VAL A 264 17.20 13.56 -2.58
CA VAL A 264 17.28 12.18 -2.06
C VAL A 264 18.57 11.49 -2.52
N MET A 265 18.94 11.62 -3.79
CA MET A 265 20.18 11.03 -4.35
C MET A 265 21.45 11.58 -3.68
N GLN A 266 21.49 12.87 -3.36
CA GLN A 266 22.65 13.51 -2.73
C GLN A 266 22.78 13.18 -1.25
N LYS A 267 21.66 13.11 -0.50
CA LYS A 267 21.68 13.05 0.97
C LYS A 267 21.64 11.64 1.56
N MET A 268 21.19 10.62 0.81
CA MET A 268 20.76 9.33 1.42
C MET A 268 21.53 8.10 0.93
N GLU A 269 22.70 8.28 0.30
CA GLU A 269 23.51 7.19 -0.27
C GLU A 269 22.76 6.26 -1.27
N GLY A 270 21.56 6.62 -1.73
CA GLY A 270 20.76 5.78 -2.63
C GLY A 270 21.36 5.68 -4.02
N LYS A 271 20.92 4.67 -4.79
CA LYS A 271 21.43 4.40 -6.14
C LYS A 271 21.14 5.61 -7.03
N THR A 272 22.16 6.06 -7.77
CA THR A 272 21.97 7.10 -8.78
C THR A 272 21.05 6.55 -9.86
N VAL A 273 19.93 7.23 -10.12
CA VAL A 273 18.98 6.87 -11.19
C VAL A 273 18.99 7.91 -12.30
N ALA A 274 19.10 7.44 -13.54
CA ALA A 274 19.04 8.31 -14.73
C ALA A 274 17.59 8.65 -15.10
N ASN A 275 16.65 7.74 -14.83
CA ASN A 275 15.24 7.87 -15.18
C ASN A 275 14.35 7.72 -13.94
N PHE A 276 13.19 8.34 -13.98
CA PHE A 276 12.15 8.17 -12.98
C PHE A 276 10.74 8.26 -13.59
N SER A 277 9.81 7.52 -13.00
CA SER A 277 8.39 7.62 -13.30
C SER A 277 7.77 8.68 -12.40
N LEU A 278 7.06 9.62 -12.98
CA LEU A 278 6.33 10.67 -12.29
C LEU A 278 4.84 10.37 -12.33
N ILE A 279 4.22 10.21 -11.16
CA ILE A 279 2.77 10.07 -11.01
C ILE A 279 2.23 11.37 -10.42
N ILE A 280 1.19 11.93 -11.04
CA ILE A 280 0.47 13.11 -10.53
C ILE A 280 -0.98 12.70 -10.31
N ASN A 281 -1.43 12.83 -9.06
CA ASN A 281 -2.78 12.45 -8.66
C ASN A 281 -3.48 13.62 -7.95
N ASP A 282 -4.61 14.06 -8.50
CA ASP A 282 -5.50 15.06 -7.91
C ASP A 282 -6.68 14.44 -7.15
N HIS A 283 -6.77 13.10 -7.14
CA HIS A 283 -7.83 12.29 -6.56
C HIS A 283 -9.25 12.51 -7.11
N ALA A 284 -9.46 13.47 -8.01
CA ALA A 284 -10.77 13.88 -8.52
C ALA A 284 -10.94 13.63 -10.02
N GLY A 285 -9.83 13.60 -10.76
CA GLY A 285 -9.79 13.50 -12.21
C GLY A 285 -8.90 12.36 -12.72
N GLU A 286 -8.20 12.67 -13.79
CA GLU A 286 -7.30 11.75 -14.48
C GLU A 286 -5.96 11.59 -13.72
N LEU A 287 -5.50 10.34 -13.60
CA LEU A 287 -4.16 10.05 -13.10
C LEU A 287 -3.16 10.27 -14.23
N LYS A 288 -2.10 11.05 -14.00
CA LYS A 288 -1.04 11.24 -15.00
C LYS A 288 0.19 10.45 -14.64
N VAL A 289 0.77 9.77 -15.63
CA VAL A 289 2.02 9.03 -15.51
C VAL A 289 2.96 9.49 -16.63
N GLU A 290 4.13 10.00 -16.25
CA GLU A 290 5.14 10.50 -17.17
C GLU A 290 6.48 9.77 -16.94
N SER A 291 7.17 9.38 -18.00
CA SER A 291 8.56 8.94 -17.90
C SER A 291 9.49 10.15 -18.03
N CYS A 292 10.36 10.35 -17.04
CA CYS A 292 11.22 11.52 -16.93
C CYS A 292 12.70 11.10 -16.85
N SER A 293 13.59 11.91 -17.43
CA SER A 293 15.04 11.75 -17.28
C SER A 293 15.61 12.84 -16.37
N THR A 294 16.65 12.49 -15.62
CA THR A 294 17.46 13.46 -14.86
C THR A 294 18.48 14.17 -15.76
N GLU A 295 18.78 13.61 -16.94
CA GLU A 295 19.68 14.16 -17.95
C GLU A 295 18.94 15.24 -18.77
N GLY A 296 19.45 16.48 -18.78
CA GLY A 296 18.85 17.61 -19.50
C GLY A 296 18.23 18.71 -18.62
N LEU A 297 17.92 18.44 -17.34
CA LEU A 297 17.44 19.44 -16.37
C LEU A 297 18.57 20.05 -15.49
N ALA A 298 19.82 19.93 -15.94
CA ALA A 298 21.00 20.39 -15.21
C ALA A 298 21.18 21.93 -15.20
N GLN A 299 20.28 22.70 -15.82
CA GLN A 299 20.47 24.14 -16.08
C GLN A 299 19.34 25.05 -15.56
N SER A 300 18.53 24.60 -14.60
CA SER A 300 17.61 25.54 -13.93
C SER A 300 18.27 26.10 -12.67
N ASN A 301 18.76 27.35 -12.76
CA ASN A 301 19.22 28.15 -11.61
C ASN A 301 18.03 28.66 -10.75
N GLU A 302 16.92 27.91 -10.72
CA GLU A 302 15.75 28.28 -9.93
C GLU A 302 16.01 27.91 -8.46
N THR A 303 15.96 28.92 -7.60
CA THR A 303 16.18 28.79 -6.16
C THR A 303 14.85 28.44 -5.49
N PHE A 304 14.72 27.21 -5.03
CA PHE A 304 13.58 26.77 -4.22
C PHE A 304 13.78 27.20 -2.75
N ASN A 305 13.77 28.51 -2.49
CA ASN A 305 14.02 29.15 -1.18
C ASN A 305 13.28 28.48 -0.01
N ASP A 306 13.92 27.53 0.68
CA ASP A 306 13.39 26.77 1.83
C ASP A 306 11.92 26.32 1.69
N ALA A 307 11.48 26.07 0.46
CA ALA A 307 10.09 25.73 0.16
C ALA A 307 9.78 24.25 0.40
N PHE A 308 10.83 23.44 0.58
CA PHE A 308 10.76 22.00 0.77
C PHE A 308 11.11 21.65 2.21
N SER A 309 10.23 20.90 2.86
CA SER A 309 10.51 20.30 4.17
C SER A 309 10.23 18.81 4.12
N LYS A 310 11.08 17.99 4.76
CA LYS A 310 10.82 16.56 4.92
C LYS A 310 9.62 16.35 5.84
N VAL A 311 8.79 15.36 5.52
CA VAL A 311 7.62 14.95 6.30
C VAL A 311 7.80 13.49 6.69
N TRP A 312 7.42 13.15 7.92
CA TRP A 312 7.38 11.77 8.35
C TRP A 312 6.06 11.11 7.98
N TRP A 313 6.09 9.82 7.64
CA TRP A 313 4.88 9.04 7.36
C TRP A 313 3.83 9.12 8.48
N ASP A 314 4.30 9.29 9.72
CA ASP A 314 3.46 9.43 10.91
C ASP A 314 2.55 10.66 10.86
N GLU A 315 3.00 11.74 10.21
CA GLU A 315 2.24 12.98 10.07
C GLU A 315 1.01 12.81 9.17
N LEU A 316 0.94 11.73 8.38
CA LEU A 316 -0.27 11.38 7.63
C LEU A 316 -1.41 10.92 8.56
N GLY A 317 -1.08 10.51 9.79
CA GLY A 317 -2.05 10.17 10.84
C GLY A 317 -2.54 8.73 10.82
N ILE A 318 -1.85 7.82 10.12
CA ILE A 318 -2.22 6.39 10.06
C ILE A 318 -1.95 5.66 11.40
N LYS A 319 -1.09 6.20 12.26
CA LYS A 319 -0.86 5.69 13.63
C LYS A 319 -2.08 5.77 14.55
N ASP A 320 -3.12 6.50 14.14
CA ASP A 320 -4.37 6.63 14.89
C ASP A 320 -5.49 5.73 14.36
N MET A 321 -5.24 4.87 13.36
CA MET A 321 -6.26 3.96 12.81
C MET A 321 -6.60 2.85 13.80
N ALA A 322 -7.82 2.86 14.34
CA ALA A 322 -8.29 1.81 15.25
C ALA A 322 -9.45 1.02 14.62
N PHE A 323 -9.29 -0.31 14.55
CA PHE A 323 -10.33 -1.27 14.12
C PHE A 323 -10.87 -2.12 15.28
N SER A 324 -10.58 -1.72 16.51
CA SER A 324 -11.21 -2.21 17.73
C SER A 324 -11.17 -1.10 18.78
N GLU A 325 -12.08 -1.14 19.75
CA GLU A 325 -12.28 -0.06 20.71
C GLU A 325 -10.95 0.36 21.39
N ALA A 326 -10.51 1.59 21.11
CA ALA A 326 -9.26 2.17 21.60
C ALA A 326 -7.96 1.39 21.29
N ASN A 327 -7.97 0.41 20.37
CA ASN A 327 -6.78 -0.37 20.02
C ASN A 327 -6.09 0.23 18.79
N LYS A 328 -5.14 1.13 19.04
CA LYS A 328 -4.29 1.74 18.02
C LYS A 328 -3.15 0.80 17.61
N PRO A 329 -2.56 0.97 16.41
CA PRO A 329 -1.39 0.20 16.01
C PRO A 329 -0.22 0.52 16.93
N VAL A 330 0.49 -0.50 17.39
CA VAL A 330 1.74 -0.34 18.16
C VAL A 330 2.95 -0.08 17.27
N HIS A 331 2.86 -0.48 16.01
CA HIS A 331 3.85 -0.19 14.98
C HIS A 331 3.15 -0.06 13.63
N VAL A 332 3.71 0.78 12.76
CA VAL A 332 3.27 0.87 11.37
C VAL A 332 4.49 0.99 10.48
N SER A 333 4.52 0.20 9.41
CA SER A 333 5.53 0.27 8.36
C SER A 333 4.93 0.75 7.05
N TYR A 334 5.76 1.42 6.25
CA TYR A 334 5.40 1.97 4.94
C TYR A 334 6.50 1.68 3.95
N HIS A 335 6.14 1.09 2.83
CA HIS A 335 7.07 0.81 1.75
C HIS A 335 6.43 1.16 0.42
N VAL A 336 7.19 1.83 -0.43
CA VAL A 336 6.84 1.98 -1.84
C VAL A 336 7.76 1.07 -2.62
N VAL A 337 7.18 0.09 -3.29
CA VAL A 337 7.90 -0.80 -4.19
C VAL A 337 7.91 -0.15 -5.57
N SER A 338 9.10 0.12 -6.09
CA SER A 338 9.35 0.69 -7.42
C SER A 338 10.18 -0.28 -8.26
N PRO A 339 10.32 -0.06 -9.58
CA PRO A 339 11.20 -0.84 -10.43
C PRO A 339 12.67 -0.73 -9.96
N PRO A 340 13.52 -1.74 -10.21
CA PRO A 340 14.88 -1.84 -9.64
C PRO A 340 15.89 -0.81 -10.18
N ASP A 341 15.65 -0.26 -11.38
CA ASP A 341 16.57 0.64 -12.08
C ASP A 341 15.99 2.04 -12.33
N GLU A 342 14.83 2.34 -11.74
CA GLU A 342 14.11 3.58 -11.97
C GLU A 342 13.62 4.20 -10.64
N GLY A 343 13.68 5.53 -10.54
CA GLY A 343 13.04 6.24 -9.44
C GLY A 343 11.51 6.29 -9.60
N LEU A 344 10.78 6.44 -8.51
CA LEU A 344 9.34 6.70 -8.53
C LEU A 344 9.03 7.95 -7.73
N VAL A 345 8.45 8.95 -8.38
CA VAL A 345 8.01 10.19 -7.73
C VAL A 345 6.51 10.34 -7.86
N MET A 346 5.81 10.51 -6.74
CA MET A 346 4.36 10.72 -6.69
C MET A 346 4.08 12.12 -6.15
N VAL A 347 3.44 12.97 -6.95
CA VAL A 347 2.94 14.28 -6.56
C VAL A 347 1.49 14.13 -6.13
N MET A 348 1.24 14.35 -4.85
CA MET A 348 -0.05 14.15 -4.21
C MET A 348 -0.65 15.51 -3.89
N LEU A 349 -1.77 15.81 -4.53
CA LEU A 349 -2.49 17.06 -4.34
C LEU A 349 -3.58 16.84 -3.27
N PRO A 350 -3.59 17.60 -2.17
CA PRO A 350 -4.67 17.47 -1.18
C PRO A 350 -6.01 17.82 -1.84
N SER A 351 -7.02 16.95 -1.72
CA SER A 351 -8.37 17.19 -2.24
C SER A 351 -9.25 18.00 -1.29
N ASP A 352 -8.80 18.23 -0.05
CA ASP A 352 -9.56 18.95 0.97
C ASP A 352 -9.29 20.45 0.85
N ARG A 353 -10.37 21.22 0.73
CA ARG A 353 -10.43 22.67 0.55
C ARG A 353 -9.97 23.46 1.81
N GLU A 354 -8.83 23.13 2.39
CA GLU A 354 -8.14 24.11 3.24
C GLU A 354 -7.26 24.96 2.32
N ASP A 355 -7.19 26.27 2.55
CA ASP A 355 -6.50 27.30 1.74
C ASP A 355 -4.99 27.08 1.52
N SER A 356 -4.48 25.89 1.85
CA SER A 356 -3.14 25.41 1.61
C SER A 356 -3.01 24.90 0.17
N LEU A 357 -2.29 25.68 -0.66
CA LEU A 357 -1.77 25.22 -1.95
C LEU A 357 -0.60 24.23 -1.80
N ASP A 358 -0.26 23.82 -0.58
CA ASP A 358 0.85 22.93 -0.32
C ASP A 358 0.56 21.55 -0.91
N LEU A 359 1.60 20.92 -1.44
CA LEU A 359 1.51 19.57 -1.98
C LEU A 359 2.52 18.66 -1.28
N ILE A 360 2.27 17.36 -1.32
CA ILE A 360 3.19 16.37 -0.77
C ILE A 360 3.77 15.58 -1.94
N ILE A 361 5.09 15.46 -1.98
CA ILE A 361 5.81 14.67 -2.97
C ILE A 361 6.46 13.50 -2.27
N SER A 362 6.13 12.28 -2.71
CA SER A 362 6.84 11.07 -2.33
C SER A 362 7.91 10.79 -3.36
N THR A 363 9.16 10.64 -2.93
CA THR A 363 10.29 10.28 -3.80
C THR A 363 10.87 8.96 -3.33
N THR A 364 10.84 7.97 -4.21
CA THR A 364 11.34 6.62 -3.98
C THR A 364 12.49 6.32 -4.92
N ILE A 365 13.62 5.83 -4.40
CA ILE A 365 14.76 5.38 -5.19
C ILE A 365 15.26 4.01 -4.73
N PRO A 366 15.89 3.21 -5.60
CA PRO A 366 16.56 1.99 -5.18
C PRO A 366 17.69 2.27 -4.19
N LYS A 367 17.88 1.40 -3.20
CA LYS A 367 19.03 1.43 -2.29
C LYS A 367 20.30 1.00 -3.04
N LYS A 368 21.46 1.55 -2.65
CA LYS A 368 22.75 0.93 -3.01
C LYS A 368 22.86 -0.36 -2.19
N ILE A 369 23.04 -1.48 -2.88
CA ILE A 369 23.25 -2.80 -2.26
C ILE A 369 24.75 -2.97 -2.01
#